data_AF-A0A1H2FZW3-F1
#
_entry.id   AF-A0A1H2FZW3-F1
#
_cell.length_a   1.000
_cell.length_b   1.000
_cell.length_c   1.000
_cell.angle_alpha   90.00
_cell.angle_beta   90.00
_cell.angle_gamma   90.00
#
_symmetry.space_group_name_H-M   'P 1'
#
loop_
_entity.id
_entity.type
_entity.pdbx_description
1 polymer ?
#
loop_
_entity_poly.entity_id
_entity_poly.type
_entity_poly.pdbx_seq_one_letter_code
_entity_poly.pdbx_strand_id
1 'polypeptide(L)'
;MELSKENIISIFKNNFKCEVIETDLGKGFKLNPYQAFIFCSITGSGYLDNPIMPFTPKGLLKVFYNAMHYNFVTGLFDNTNLKHTPYSLNQVYPFLFSDDYKVIIPIEFNSDIELQDLLFEKICTISNPTQHIIMRVETSKKGNGLEPFMEYLANAYFIDKGFICENQIPLSHTLGSPDFGGYGIPEVLKVLSKYNIHFKGLNIIELAMLRFNKDKNVASEIFSDDLIVGEAKTSTTIMEKQLNKYLASKLFNYGIEIHPSKTNASNDSFGLLNIDDNSYLKYTKPKTTSYIVDVKHQSEYKEWLKTYVKLYLIANLSNNEFQSFYFETVGSSISTNSDISKIVADLSFETILDKLKELKII
;
A
#
# COMPACT_ATOMS: atom_id res chain seq x y z
N MET A 1 -0.09 24.50 -5.46
CA MET A 1 0.74 23.67 -6.34
C MET A 1 -0.14 22.59 -6.94
N GLU A 2 -0.28 22.61 -8.26
CA GLU A 2 -0.81 21.48 -9.01
C GLU A 2 0.36 20.57 -9.36
N LEU A 3 0.16 19.25 -9.23
CA LEU A 3 1.24 18.28 -9.40
C LEU A 3 1.50 18.03 -10.90
N SER A 4 2.71 18.34 -11.36
CA SER A 4 3.19 18.09 -12.72
C SER A 4 4.26 16.98 -12.74
N LYS A 5 4.63 16.50 -13.91
CA LYS A 5 5.74 15.53 -14.06
C LYS A 5 7.05 16.02 -13.43
N GLU A 6 7.36 17.32 -13.56
CA GLU A 6 8.60 17.90 -13.02
C GLU A 6 8.57 18.01 -11.49
N ASN A 7 7.43 18.38 -10.92
CA ASN A 7 7.29 18.45 -9.47
C ASN A 7 7.29 17.03 -8.86
N ILE A 8 6.71 16.03 -9.52
CA ILE A 8 6.78 14.63 -9.09
C ILE A 8 8.24 14.16 -9.00
N ILE A 9 9.04 14.38 -10.05
CA ILE A 9 10.46 14.02 -10.06
C ILE A 9 11.20 14.72 -8.92
N SER A 10 10.91 16.00 -8.69
CA SER A 10 11.52 16.79 -7.61
C SER A 10 11.17 16.26 -6.22
N ILE A 11 9.91 15.85 -6.00
CA ILE A 11 9.46 15.22 -4.75
C ILE A 11 10.23 13.92 -4.50
N PHE A 12 10.39 13.06 -5.52
CA PHE A 12 11.13 11.81 -5.35
C PHE A 12 12.60 12.02 -5.02
N LYS A 13 13.24 12.96 -5.73
CA LYS A 13 14.62 13.33 -5.47
C LYS A 13 14.82 13.84 -4.04
N ASN A 14 13.94 14.72 -3.57
CA ASN A 14 14.13 15.43 -2.31
C ASN A 14 13.74 14.58 -1.08
N ASN A 15 12.70 13.75 -1.18
CA ASN A 15 12.19 12.99 -0.03
C ASN A 15 12.75 11.56 0.03
N PHE A 16 13.01 10.93 -1.12
CA PHE A 16 13.40 9.51 -1.18
C PHE A 16 14.82 9.30 -1.71
N LYS A 17 15.52 10.38 -2.11
CA LYS A 17 16.89 10.34 -2.67
C LYS A 17 17.02 9.39 -3.87
N CYS A 18 15.95 9.23 -4.64
CA CYS A 18 15.96 8.39 -5.83
C CYS A 18 16.90 8.95 -6.91
N GLU A 19 17.59 8.05 -7.62
CA GLU A 19 18.37 8.41 -8.80
C GLU A 19 17.40 8.80 -9.93
N VAL A 20 17.62 9.98 -10.52
CA VAL A 20 16.86 10.47 -11.68
C VAL A 20 17.62 10.12 -12.95
N ILE A 21 16.92 9.56 -13.94
CA ILE A 21 17.49 9.06 -15.19
C ILE A 21 16.68 9.55 -16.39
N GLU A 22 17.35 9.84 -17.50
CA GLU A 22 16.73 10.13 -18.79
C GLU A 22 16.59 8.83 -19.59
N THR A 23 15.42 8.62 -20.21
CA THR A 23 15.13 7.44 -21.05
C THR A 23 14.47 7.88 -22.35
N ASP A 24 14.27 6.96 -23.30
CA ASP A 24 13.58 7.26 -24.56
C ASP A 24 12.08 7.62 -24.38
N LEU A 25 11.50 7.28 -23.22
CA LEU A 25 10.15 7.67 -22.77
C LEU A 25 10.13 9.01 -22.03
N GLY A 26 11.31 9.58 -21.76
CA GLY A 26 11.50 10.79 -20.98
C GLY A 26 12.16 10.53 -19.62
N LYS A 27 12.18 11.57 -18.81
CA LYS A 27 12.81 11.59 -17.49
C LYS A 27 12.00 10.83 -16.45
N GLY A 28 12.66 9.98 -15.69
CA GLY A 28 12.07 9.19 -14.62
C GLY A 28 12.98 9.04 -13.42
N PHE A 29 12.57 8.23 -12.45
CA PHE A 29 13.36 7.92 -11.27
C PHE A 29 13.42 6.41 -11.02
N LYS A 30 14.59 5.94 -10.57
CA LYS A 30 14.83 4.53 -10.30
C LYS A 30 14.28 4.12 -8.94
N LEU A 31 13.63 2.97 -8.91
CA LEU A 31 13.26 2.22 -7.71
C LEU A 31 13.76 0.79 -7.84
N ASN A 32 14.02 0.13 -6.72
CA ASN A 32 14.18 -1.32 -6.75
C ASN A 32 12.82 -1.98 -7.07
N PRO A 33 12.78 -3.23 -7.57
CA PRO A 33 11.53 -3.88 -7.96
C PRO A 33 10.52 -4.02 -6.81
N TYR A 34 11.02 -4.20 -5.58
CA TYR A 34 10.19 -4.30 -4.38
C TYR A 34 9.39 -3.01 -4.13
N GLN A 35 10.08 -1.87 -4.11
CA GLN A 35 9.49 -0.54 -3.96
C GLN A 35 8.58 -0.18 -5.13
N ALA A 36 8.97 -0.56 -6.35
CA ALA A 36 8.17 -0.35 -7.55
C ALA A 36 6.84 -1.10 -7.50
N PHE A 37 6.81 -2.34 -7.01
CA PHE A 37 5.57 -3.09 -6.84
C PHE A 37 4.62 -2.44 -5.83
N ILE A 38 5.13 -1.93 -4.71
CA ILE A 38 4.33 -1.16 -3.75
C ILE A 38 3.80 0.13 -4.38
N PHE A 39 4.65 0.87 -5.10
CA PHE A 39 4.25 2.07 -5.82
C PHE A 39 3.11 1.78 -6.81
N CYS A 40 3.23 0.74 -7.64
CA CYS A 40 2.19 0.35 -8.59
C CYS A 40 0.91 -0.10 -7.88
N SER A 41 1.03 -0.84 -6.77
CA SER A 41 -0.11 -1.34 -5.99
C SER A 41 -0.97 -0.21 -5.41
N ILE A 42 -0.34 0.91 -5.02
CA ILE A 42 -1.02 2.08 -4.45
C ILE A 42 -1.51 3.00 -5.59
N THR A 43 -0.60 3.42 -6.47
CA THR A 43 -0.88 4.45 -7.47
C THR A 43 -1.75 3.95 -8.62
N GLY A 44 -1.62 2.69 -9.01
CA GLY A 44 -2.20 2.15 -10.24
C GLY A 44 -1.34 2.39 -11.47
N SER A 45 -0.13 2.91 -11.30
CA SER A 45 0.86 2.97 -12.38
C SER A 45 1.14 1.57 -12.90
N GLY A 46 1.30 1.45 -14.21
CA GLY A 46 1.39 0.15 -14.88
C GLY A 46 2.77 -0.09 -15.49
N TYR A 47 3.23 -1.33 -15.41
CA TYR A 47 4.44 -1.80 -16.09
C TYR A 47 4.17 -1.82 -17.60
N LEU A 48 5.08 -1.27 -18.41
CA LEU A 48 4.91 -1.21 -19.87
C LEU A 48 5.16 -2.58 -20.52
N ASP A 49 4.30 -3.55 -20.24
CA ASP A 49 4.22 -4.85 -20.92
C ASP A 49 3.28 -4.82 -22.12
N ASN A 50 2.27 -3.96 -22.07
CA ASN A 50 1.30 -3.71 -23.13
C ASN A 50 1.04 -2.20 -23.26
N PRO A 51 1.12 -1.61 -24.46
CA PRO A 51 0.95 -0.17 -24.64
C PRO A 51 -0.51 0.30 -24.52
N ILE A 52 -1.50 -0.59 -24.66
CA ILE A 52 -2.93 -0.29 -24.50
C ILE A 52 -3.32 -0.35 -23.03
N MET A 53 -2.94 -1.44 -22.35
CA MET A 53 -3.31 -1.71 -20.97
C MET A 53 -2.11 -2.28 -20.19
N PRO A 54 -1.17 -1.40 -19.78
CA PRO A 54 -0.05 -1.75 -18.92
C PRO A 54 -0.51 -2.51 -17.65
N PHE A 55 0.15 -3.60 -17.30
CA PHE A 55 -0.19 -4.39 -16.11
C PHE A 55 0.00 -3.57 -14.83
N THR A 56 -0.97 -3.62 -13.91
CA THR A 56 -0.83 -3.04 -12.57
C THR A 56 -1.40 -4.00 -11.51
N PRO A 57 -0.74 -4.15 -10.34
CA PRO A 57 -1.26 -4.94 -9.23
C PRO A 57 -2.34 -4.23 -8.41
N LYS A 58 -2.66 -2.95 -8.70
CA LYS A 58 -3.64 -2.18 -7.93
C LYS A 58 -4.99 -2.90 -7.84
N GLY A 59 -5.48 -3.05 -6.62
CA GLY A 59 -6.74 -3.71 -6.30
C GLY A 59 -6.70 -5.24 -6.30
N LEU A 60 -5.62 -5.88 -6.76
CA LEU A 60 -5.52 -7.35 -6.81
C LEU A 60 -5.17 -7.97 -5.45
N LEU A 61 -4.59 -7.19 -4.52
CA LEU A 61 -4.11 -7.70 -3.23
C LEU A 61 -5.13 -7.55 -2.08
N LYS A 62 -6.40 -7.27 -2.40
CA LYS A 62 -7.46 -7.18 -1.39
C LYS A 62 -7.69 -8.52 -0.69
N VAL A 63 -8.14 -8.45 0.55
CA VAL A 63 -8.58 -9.64 1.31
C VAL A 63 -10.05 -9.52 1.69
N PHE A 64 -10.47 -8.37 2.23
CA PHE A 64 -11.84 -8.16 2.70
C PHE A 64 -12.47 -6.90 2.10
N TYR A 65 -13.81 -6.87 2.06
CA TYR A 65 -14.56 -5.64 1.74
C TYR A 65 -14.85 -4.80 2.99
N ASN A 66 -15.26 -5.44 4.08
CA ASN A 66 -15.66 -4.77 5.34
C ASN A 66 -14.84 -5.33 6.50
N ALA A 67 -14.48 -4.47 7.45
CA ALA A 67 -13.89 -4.92 8.71
C ALA A 67 -14.90 -5.77 9.51
N MET A 68 -14.38 -6.58 10.43
CA MET A 68 -15.13 -7.36 11.43
C MET A 68 -16.08 -8.46 10.89
N HIS A 69 -16.34 -8.52 9.58
CA HIS A 69 -17.28 -9.49 9.00
C HIS A 69 -16.59 -10.67 8.30
N TYR A 70 -15.26 -10.64 8.15
CA TYR A 70 -14.42 -11.69 7.53
C TYR A 70 -14.90 -12.17 6.15
N ASN A 71 -15.60 -11.31 5.41
CA ASN A 71 -16.11 -11.60 4.08
C ASN A 71 -15.02 -11.38 3.04
N PHE A 72 -14.43 -12.48 2.57
CA PHE A 72 -13.40 -12.46 1.54
C PHE A 72 -13.91 -11.87 0.23
N VAL A 73 -13.04 -11.10 -0.43
CA VAL A 73 -13.20 -10.69 -1.83
C VAL A 73 -12.12 -11.37 -2.67
N THR A 74 -12.37 -11.51 -3.97
CA THR A 74 -11.33 -12.00 -4.89
C THR A 74 -10.14 -11.04 -4.86
N GLY A 75 -9.00 -11.55 -4.41
CA GLY A 75 -7.75 -10.82 -4.35
C GLY A 75 -6.60 -11.75 -3.97
N LEU A 76 -5.94 -11.53 -2.83
CA LEU A 76 -4.93 -12.46 -2.31
C LEU A 76 -5.50 -13.88 -2.16
N PHE A 77 -6.76 -13.95 -1.75
CA PHE A 77 -7.53 -15.18 -1.63
C PHE A 77 -8.66 -15.17 -2.67
N ASP A 78 -8.94 -16.34 -3.24
CA ASP A 78 -10.10 -16.57 -4.09
C ASP A 78 -10.64 -17.97 -3.81
N ASN A 79 -11.83 -18.01 -3.21
CA ASN A 79 -12.35 -19.21 -2.56
C ASN A 79 -11.34 -19.74 -1.52
N THR A 80 -11.00 -21.03 -1.61
CA THR A 80 -10.08 -21.72 -0.70
C THR A 80 -8.61 -21.63 -1.12
N ASN A 81 -8.28 -20.82 -2.13
CA ASN A 81 -6.95 -20.75 -2.73
C ASN A 81 -6.34 -19.35 -2.64
N LEU A 82 -5.02 -19.31 -2.68
CA LEU A 82 -4.22 -18.12 -2.94
C LEU A 82 -4.17 -17.85 -4.44
N LYS A 83 -4.51 -16.63 -4.87
CA LYS A 83 -4.66 -16.30 -6.30
C LYS A 83 -3.79 -15.16 -6.78
N HIS A 84 -3.95 -13.95 -6.22
CA HIS A 84 -3.20 -12.76 -6.65
C HIS A 84 -2.08 -12.38 -5.68
N THR A 85 -1.41 -13.37 -5.09
CA THR A 85 -0.25 -13.12 -4.23
C THR A 85 0.92 -12.57 -5.04
N PRO A 86 1.83 -11.77 -4.45
CA PRO A 86 3.03 -11.34 -5.14
C PRO A 86 3.82 -12.51 -5.75
N TYR A 87 3.84 -13.66 -5.05
CA TYR A 87 4.46 -14.87 -5.57
C TYR A 87 3.78 -15.39 -6.83
N SER A 88 2.45 -15.56 -6.84
CA SER A 88 1.73 -16.05 -8.02
C SER A 88 1.76 -15.06 -9.18
N LEU A 89 1.65 -13.76 -8.89
CA LEU A 89 1.79 -12.70 -9.89
C LEU A 89 3.17 -12.75 -10.55
N ASN A 90 4.25 -12.98 -9.79
CA ASN A 90 5.59 -13.11 -10.35
C ASN A 90 5.77 -14.37 -11.22
N GLN A 91 4.99 -15.43 -11.01
CA GLN A 91 5.01 -16.59 -11.92
C GLN A 91 4.39 -16.25 -13.29
N VAL A 92 3.40 -15.36 -13.32
CA VAL A 92 2.73 -14.92 -14.55
C VAL A 92 3.49 -13.77 -15.22
N TYR A 93 4.03 -12.85 -14.42
CA TYR A 93 4.77 -11.67 -14.83
C TYR A 93 6.16 -11.66 -14.18
N PRO A 94 7.13 -12.46 -14.69
CA PRO A 94 8.46 -12.58 -14.07
C PRO A 94 9.22 -11.25 -13.98
N PHE A 95 8.92 -10.30 -14.87
CA PHE A 95 9.52 -8.97 -14.85
C PHE A 95 9.25 -8.19 -13.57
N LEU A 96 8.26 -8.57 -12.75
CA LEU A 96 7.94 -7.84 -11.52
C LEU A 96 9.11 -7.77 -10.55
N PHE A 97 9.92 -8.82 -10.45
CA PHE A 97 11.05 -8.90 -9.50
C PHE A 97 12.38 -9.39 -10.11
N SER A 98 12.45 -9.65 -11.43
CA SER A 98 13.67 -10.13 -12.08
C SER A 98 14.71 -9.05 -12.37
N ASP A 99 14.27 -7.80 -12.57
CA ASP A 99 15.16 -6.70 -12.96
C ASP A 99 15.93 -6.16 -11.75
N ASP A 100 17.10 -5.54 -11.96
CA ASP A 100 17.85 -4.90 -10.87
C ASP A 100 17.16 -3.62 -10.37
N TYR A 101 16.48 -2.92 -11.27
CA TYR A 101 15.74 -1.69 -10.98
C TYR A 101 14.58 -1.53 -11.96
N LYS A 102 13.61 -0.72 -11.55
CA LYS A 102 12.51 -0.21 -12.36
C LYS A 102 12.61 1.31 -12.48
N VAL A 103 12.07 1.86 -13.56
CA VAL A 103 12.02 3.32 -13.78
C VAL A 103 10.58 3.77 -13.79
N ILE A 104 10.20 4.63 -12.86
CA ILE A 104 8.89 5.28 -12.90
C ILE A 104 8.98 6.52 -13.78
N ILE A 105 8.10 6.62 -14.77
CA ILE A 105 8.07 7.73 -15.73
C ILE A 105 6.73 8.45 -15.64
N PRO A 106 6.69 9.67 -15.06
CA PRO A 106 5.49 10.50 -15.11
C PRO A 106 5.28 11.06 -16.53
N ILE A 107 4.17 10.67 -17.15
CA ILE A 107 3.77 11.13 -18.48
C ILE A 107 2.54 12.01 -18.35
N GLU A 108 2.65 13.23 -18.87
CA GLU A 108 1.54 14.18 -19.02
C GLU A 108 0.84 13.95 -20.34
N PHE A 109 -0.49 13.85 -20.29
CA PHE A 109 -1.33 13.62 -21.47
C PHE A 109 -2.74 14.18 -21.23
N ASN A 110 -3.45 14.50 -22.31
CA ASN A 110 -4.82 15.05 -22.25
C ASN A 110 -5.89 13.98 -22.54
N SER A 111 -5.53 12.88 -23.20
CA SER A 111 -6.45 11.79 -23.50
C SER A 111 -5.77 10.42 -23.51
N ASP A 112 -6.54 9.36 -23.23
CA ASP A 112 -6.02 7.99 -23.24
C ASP A 112 -5.49 7.57 -24.60
N ILE A 113 -6.07 8.08 -25.69
CA ILE A 113 -5.61 7.83 -27.06
C ILE A 113 -4.21 8.43 -27.28
N GLU A 114 -4.00 9.68 -26.85
CA GLU A 114 -2.69 10.35 -26.93
C GLU A 114 -1.61 9.57 -26.18
N LEU A 115 -1.92 9.08 -24.97
CA LEU A 115 -1.00 8.26 -24.21
C LEU A 115 -0.72 6.93 -24.92
N GLN A 116 -1.75 6.25 -25.42
CA GLN A 116 -1.59 4.97 -26.11
C GLN A 116 -0.75 5.10 -27.38
N ASP A 117 -0.98 6.13 -28.20
CA ASP A 117 -0.21 6.38 -29.42
C ASP A 117 1.28 6.60 -29.09
N LEU A 118 1.58 7.39 -28.06
CA LEU A 118 2.94 7.59 -27.56
C LEU A 118 3.58 6.26 -27.11
N LEU A 119 2.87 5.46 -26.32
CA LEU A 119 3.39 4.18 -25.83
C LEU A 119 3.58 3.17 -26.96
N PHE A 120 2.70 3.15 -27.96
CA PHE A 120 2.84 2.31 -29.15
C PHE A 120 4.07 2.66 -29.98
N GLU A 121 4.34 3.95 -30.19
CA GLU A 121 5.52 4.41 -30.92
C GLU A 121 6.81 3.97 -30.21
N LYS A 122 6.81 4.05 -28.88
CA LYS A 122 8.01 3.87 -28.05
C LYS A 122 8.29 2.42 -27.65
N ILE A 123 7.26 1.60 -27.46
CA ILE A 123 7.44 0.23 -26.95
C ILE A 123 8.29 -0.64 -27.90
N CYS A 124 8.22 -0.39 -29.20
CA CYS A 124 8.98 -1.12 -30.23
C CYS A 124 10.45 -0.70 -30.32
N THR A 125 10.83 0.46 -29.77
CA THR A 125 12.19 0.99 -29.86
C THR A 125 13.00 0.80 -28.57
N ILE A 126 12.32 0.52 -27.46
CA ILE A 126 12.93 0.33 -26.14
C ILE A 126 13.34 -1.13 -25.95
N SER A 127 14.56 -1.36 -25.48
CA SER A 127 15.10 -2.72 -25.32
C SER A 127 14.42 -3.54 -24.22
N ASN A 128 14.00 -2.91 -23.12
CA ASN A 128 13.29 -3.56 -22.02
C ASN A 128 12.07 -2.71 -21.59
N PRO A 129 10.93 -2.81 -22.30
CA PRO A 129 9.75 -2.04 -21.96
C PRO A 129 9.27 -2.27 -20.52
N THR A 130 9.26 -3.52 -20.06
CA THR A 130 8.75 -3.90 -18.72
C THR A 130 9.58 -3.39 -17.54
N GLN A 131 10.76 -2.81 -17.80
CA GLN A 131 11.54 -2.06 -16.82
C GLN A 131 10.91 -0.70 -16.48
N HIS A 132 10.08 -0.17 -17.39
CA HIS A 132 9.45 1.13 -17.27
C HIS A 132 8.04 1.00 -16.72
N ILE A 133 7.69 1.88 -15.79
CA ILE A 133 6.37 1.99 -15.18
C ILE A 133 5.81 3.36 -15.51
N ILE A 134 4.62 3.37 -16.13
CA ILE A 134 3.98 4.58 -16.59
C ILE A 134 3.13 5.16 -15.46
N MET A 135 3.57 6.30 -14.93
CA MET A 135 2.79 7.11 -14.00
C MET A 135 1.99 8.13 -14.80
N ARG A 136 0.67 8.00 -14.74
CA ARG A 136 -0.25 8.83 -15.52
C ARG A 136 -0.48 10.19 -14.86
N VAL A 137 -0.23 11.27 -15.58
CA VAL A 137 -0.54 12.65 -15.18
C VAL A 137 -1.55 13.22 -16.17
N GLU A 138 -2.84 13.08 -15.88
CA GLU A 138 -3.91 13.38 -16.84
C GLU A 138 -4.29 14.87 -16.78
N THR A 139 -3.65 15.71 -17.59
CA THR A 139 -3.76 17.17 -17.53
C THR A 139 -5.13 17.72 -17.92
N SER A 140 -5.99 16.88 -18.52
CA SER A 140 -7.39 17.22 -18.79
C SER A 140 -8.29 17.17 -17.56
N LYS A 141 -7.84 16.54 -16.46
CA LYS A 141 -8.57 16.45 -15.19
C LYS A 141 -8.01 17.45 -14.18
N LYS A 142 -8.88 18.14 -13.45
CA LYS A 142 -8.46 18.99 -12.33
C LYS A 142 -7.69 18.17 -11.28
N GLY A 143 -6.50 18.61 -10.89
CA GLY A 143 -5.65 17.86 -9.95
C GLY A 143 -4.99 16.62 -10.57
N ASN A 144 -5.02 16.51 -11.91
CA ASN A 144 -4.29 15.54 -12.74
C ASN A 144 -4.50 14.05 -12.44
N GLY A 145 -5.56 13.70 -11.70
CA GLY A 145 -5.84 12.31 -11.29
C GLY A 145 -4.84 11.76 -10.26
N LEU A 146 -4.13 12.63 -9.53
CA LEU A 146 -2.99 12.26 -8.68
C LEU A 146 -3.33 12.00 -7.20
N GLU A 147 -4.59 11.76 -6.86
CA GLU A 147 -4.99 11.32 -5.50
C GLU A 147 -4.23 10.05 -5.06
N PRO A 148 -4.10 9.00 -5.90
CA PRO A 148 -3.31 7.82 -5.55
C PRO A 148 -1.82 8.09 -5.34
N PHE A 149 -1.27 9.14 -5.95
CA PHE A 149 0.12 9.53 -5.69
C PHE A 149 0.25 10.19 -4.31
N MET A 150 -0.73 10.99 -3.90
CA MET A 150 -0.77 11.57 -2.55
C MET A 150 -0.94 10.48 -1.48
N GLU A 151 -1.73 9.44 -1.77
CA GLU A 151 -1.82 8.23 -0.93
C GLU A 151 -0.47 7.54 -0.73
N TYR A 152 0.32 7.38 -1.82
CA TYR A 152 1.67 6.82 -1.77
C TYR A 152 2.60 7.68 -0.89
N LEU A 153 2.57 9.00 -1.04
CA LEU A 153 3.38 9.91 -0.23
C LEU A 153 3.03 9.86 1.25
N ALA A 154 1.74 9.75 1.58
CA ALA A 154 1.29 9.54 2.95
C ALA A 154 1.81 8.21 3.53
N ASN A 155 1.71 7.13 2.74
CA ASN A 155 2.22 5.82 3.11
C ASN A 155 3.71 5.88 3.45
N ALA A 156 4.53 6.44 2.55
CA ALA A 156 5.96 6.57 2.76
C ALA A 156 6.31 7.42 4.00
N TYR A 157 5.58 8.52 4.23
CA TYR A 157 5.81 9.38 5.39
C TYR A 157 5.51 8.68 6.72
N PHE A 158 4.40 7.96 6.83
CA PHE A 158 3.96 7.34 8.08
C PHE A 158 4.63 5.99 8.37
N ILE A 159 5.12 5.28 7.35
CA ILE A 159 6.02 4.14 7.54
C ILE A 159 7.24 4.55 8.37
N ASP A 160 7.86 5.70 8.05
CA ASP A 160 9.00 6.23 8.80
C ASP A 160 8.65 6.69 10.23
N LYS A 161 7.36 6.67 10.60
CA LYS A 161 6.85 6.93 11.97
C LYS A 161 6.42 5.66 12.70
N GLY A 162 6.67 4.47 12.13
CA GLY A 162 6.40 3.19 12.77
C GLY A 162 4.96 2.71 12.68
N PHE A 163 4.22 3.12 11.64
CA PHE A 163 2.87 2.63 11.37
C PHE A 163 2.89 1.45 10.38
N ILE A 164 1.90 0.57 10.51
CA ILE A 164 1.48 -0.33 9.43
C ILE A 164 0.48 0.45 8.58
N CYS A 165 0.80 0.74 7.33
CA CYS A 165 -0.03 1.56 6.44
C CYS A 165 -0.81 0.71 5.43
N GLU A 166 -2.01 1.16 5.08
CA GLU A 166 -2.92 0.52 4.10
C GLU A 166 -3.69 1.60 3.32
N ASN A 167 -4.00 1.33 2.05
CA ASN A 167 -4.73 2.20 1.13
C ASN A 167 -6.01 1.54 0.58
N GLN A 168 -6.27 0.27 0.91
CA GLN A 168 -7.46 -0.49 0.56
C GLN A 168 -8.20 -0.91 1.82
N ILE A 169 -8.57 0.06 2.65
CA ILE A 169 -9.03 -0.18 4.02
C ILE A 169 -10.43 -0.82 4.04
N PRO A 170 -10.56 -2.05 4.57
CA PRO A 170 -11.86 -2.60 4.89
C PRO A 170 -12.36 -1.92 6.16
N LEU A 171 -13.39 -1.07 6.06
CA LEU A 171 -14.02 -0.42 7.23
C LEU A 171 -15.49 -0.81 7.28
N SER A 172 -16.37 -0.07 6.60
CA SER A 172 -17.75 -0.48 6.34
C SER A 172 -18.33 0.31 5.17
N HIS A 173 -19.27 -0.26 4.42
CA HIS A 173 -20.02 0.45 3.38
C HIS A 173 -20.67 1.75 3.88
N THR A 174 -21.19 1.75 5.11
CA THR A 174 -21.89 2.91 5.67
C THR A 174 -20.95 4.06 5.97
N LEU A 175 -19.68 3.78 6.32
CA LEU A 175 -18.66 4.77 6.61
C LEU A 175 -17.90 5.23 5.36
N GLY A 176 -17.80 4.38 4.33
CA GLY A 176 -17.03 4.63 3.11
C GLY A 176 -15.68 3.93 3.14
N SER A 177 -14.87 4.17 2.11
CA SER A 177 -13.51 3.62 1.98
C SER A 177 -12.53 4.78 2.11
N PRO A 178 -11.82 4.90 3.24
CA PRO A 178 -10.77 5.91 3.35
C PRO A 178 -9.61 5.63 2.41
N ASP A 179 -8.94 6.70 1.97
CA ASP A 179 -7.82 6.62 1.02
C ASP A 179 -6.50 6.18 1.71
N PHE A 180 -6.42 6.36 3.03
CA PHE A 180 -5.23 6.02 3.82
C PHE A 180 -5.59 5.59 5.24
N GLY A 181 -4.90 4.55 5.73
CA GLY A 181 -4.94 4.10 7.11
C GLY A 181 -3.52 3.89 7.62
N GLY A 182 -3.27 4.31 8.86
CA GLY A 182 -2.05 4.01 9.58
C GLY A 182 -2.39 3.36 10.92
N TYR A 183 -1.84 2.17 11.15
CA TYR A 183 -2.15 1.38 12.33
C TYR A 183 -0.90 1.21 13.20
N GLY A 184 -0.92 1.86 14.36
CA GLY A 184 0.03 1.63 15.43
C GLY A 184 -0.27 0.33 16.14
N ILE A 185 0.38 -0.76 15.71
CA ILE A 185 0.31 -2.08 16.36
C ILE A 185 1.74 -2.57 16.65
N PRO A 186 2.41 -2.02 17.68
CA PRO A 186 3.82 -2.29 17.95
C PRO A 186 4.14 -3.77 18.14
N GLU A 187 3.19 -4.53 18.69
CA GLU A 187 3.33 -5.97 18.93
C GLU A 187 3.65 -6.74 17.65
N VAL A 188 2.99 -6.41 16.54
CA VAL A 188 3.23 -7.05 15.23
C VAL A 188 4.67 -6.81 14.79
N LEU A 189 5.11 -5.56 14.78
CA LEU A 189 6.47 -5.20 14.34
C LEU A 189 7.54 -5.81 15.27
N LYS A 190 7.27 -5.88 16.57
CA LYS A 190 8.16 -6.54 17.54
C LYS A 190 8.29 -8.04 17.28
N VAL A 191 7.19 -8.74 16.98
CA VAL A 191 7.23 -10.17 16.67
C VAL A 191 7.98 -10.42 15.36
N LEU A 192 7.72 -9.64 14.30
CA LEU A 192 8.47 -9.73 13.04
C LEU A 192 9.98 -9.54 13.25
N SER A 193 10.37 -8.58 14.07
CA SER A 193 11.79 -8.30 14.36
C SER A 193 12.50 -9.49 15.05
N LYS A 194 11.81 -10.26 15.90
CA LYS A 194 12.37 -11.49 16.51
C LYS A 194 12.72 -12.56 15.46
N TYR A 195 12.06 -12.52 14.30
CA TYR A 195 12.30 -13.42 13.17
C TYR A 195 13.27 -12.82 12.13
N ASN A 196 14.00 -11.76 12.49
CA ASN A 196 14.89 -11.00 11.58
C ASN A 196 14.16 -10.33 10.40
N ILE A 197 12.85 -10.17 10.49
CA ILE A 197 12.06 -9.37 9.55
C ILE A 197 11.94 -7.98 10.13
N HIS A 198 12.80 -7.10 9.65
CA HIS A 198 12.91 -5.76 10.20
C HIS A 198 12.16 -4.77 9.34
N PHE A 199 11.30 -3.99 9.99
CA PHE A 199 10.56 -2.89 9.39
C PHE A 199 10.63 -1.71 10.35
N LYS A 200 10.65 -0.49 9.82
CA LYS A 200 10.47 0.68 10.66
C LYS A 200 8.99 0.85 10.99
N GLY A 201 8.23 1.07 9.93
CA GLY A 201 6.86 0.65 9.71
C GLY A 201 6.83 -0.09 8.38
N LEU A 202 5.65 -0.36 7.84
CA LEU A 202 5.50 -1.02 6.53
C LEU A 202 4.15 -0.71 5.90
N ASN A 203 4.07 -0.78 4.58
CA ASN A 203 2.81 -0.99 3.89
C ASN A 203 2.40 -2.45 4.06
N ILE A 204 1.15 -2.73 4.40
CA ILE A 204 0.71 -4.10 4.70
C ILE A 204 0.97 -5.10 3.55
N ILE A 205 1.01 -4.64 2.30
CA ILE A 205 1.36 -5.47 1.13
C ILE A 205 2.78 -6.04 1.25
N GLU A 206 3.71 -5.33 1.91
CA GLU A 206 5.09 -5.78 2.14
C GLU A 206 5.13 -7.13 2.88
N LEU A 207 4.13 -7.41 3.72
CA LEU A 207 4.01 -8.68 4.44
C LEU A 207 3.71 -9.86 3.52
N ALA A 208 3.12 -9.64 2.34
CA ALA A 208 2.89 -10.67 1.32
C ALA A 208 4.05 -10.80 0.32
N MET A 209 5.11 -9.99 0.49
CA MET A 209 6.26 -9.91 -0.43
C MET A 209 7.56 -10.40 0.20
N LEU A 210 7.51 -11.14 1.32
CA LEU A 210 8.70 -11.54 2.08
C LEU A 210 9.67 -12.38 1.24
N ARG A 211 9.16 -13.20 0.32
CA ARG A 211 9.99 -13.97 -0.65
C ARG A 211 10.91 -13.09 -1.50
N PHE A 212 10.56 -11.83 -1.70
CA PHE A 212 11.27 -10.89 -2.55
C PHE A 212 12.03 -9.84 -1.75
N ASN A 213 11.94 -9.87 -0.42
CA ASN A 213 12.61 -8.91 0.43
C ASN A 213 14.10 -9.27 0.54
N LYS A 214 14.92 -8.64 -0.31
CA LYS A 214 16.39 -8.80 -0.30
C LYS A 214 17.07 -7.89 0.72
N ASP A 215 16.36 -6.89 1.24
CA ASP A 215 16.92 -5.85 2.08
C ASP A 215 16.70 -6.17 3.57
N LYS A 216 17.81 -6.30 4.31
CA LYS A 216 17.79 -6.33 5.77
C LYS A 216 17.66 -4.89 6.27
N ASN A 217 16.44 -4.40 6.36
CA ASN A 217 16.19 -3.09 6.98
C ASN A 217 16.63 -3.10 8.45
N VAL A 218 16.92 -1.92 8.98
CA VAL A 218 17.18 -1.76 10.42
C VAL A 218 15.83 -1.68 11.13
N ALA A 219 15.64 -2.47 12.19
CA ALA A 219 14.44 -2.40 13.01
C ALA A 219 14.27 -0.99 13.59
N SER A 220 13.03 -0.49 13.63
CA SER A 220 12.76 0.76 14.35
C SER A 220 12.70 0.53 15.86
N GLU A 221 13.18 1.52 16.61
CA GLU A 221 12.92 1.68 18.05
C GLU A 221 11.65 2.52 18.32
N ILE A 222 11.14 3.20 17.29
CA ILE A 222 9.96 4.07 17.33
C ILE A 222 8.75 3.27 16.85
N PHE A 223 7.78 3.10 17.74
CA PHE A 223 6.49 2.50 17.43
C PHE A 223 5.37 3.48 17.80
N SER A 224 4.41 3.66 16.90
CA SER A 224 3.16 4.35 17.21
C SER A 224 2.15 3.37 17.80
N ASP A 225 1.27 3.86 18.67
CA ASP A 225 0.10 3.12 19.17
C ASP A 225 -1.23 3.76 18.70
N ASP A 226 -1.14 4.84 17.93
CA ASP A 226 -2.32 5.52 17.36
C ASP A 226 -2.88 4.74 16.16
N LEU A 227 -4.21 4.78 15.98
CA LEU A 227 -4.84 4.47 14.70
C LEU A 227 -5.23 5.78 14.01
N ILE A 228 -4.78 5.96 12.77
CA ILE A 228 -5.01 7.18 11.98
C ILE A 228 -5.70 6.84 10.67
N VAL A 229 -6.53 7.76 10.20
CA VAL A 229 -7.27 7.63 8.93
C VAL A 229 -7.11 8.89 8.10
N GLY A 230 -6.98 8.75 6.79
CA GLY A 230 -6.73 9.85 5.87
C GLY A 230 -7.67 9.87 4.68
N GLU A 231 -7.86 11.08 4.16
CA GLU A 231 -8.55 11.35 2.90
C GLU A 231 -7.62 12.17 2.02
N ALA A 232 -7.42 11.71 0.79
CA ALA A 232 -6.56 12.34 -0.20
C ALA A 232 -7.39 13.09 -1.23
N LYS A 233 -6.99 14.31 -1.54
CA LYS A 233 -7.56 15.11 -2.62
C LYS A 233 -6.47 15.90 -3.33
N THR A 234 -6.58 16.02 -4.65
CA THR A 234 -5.72 16.90 -5.46
C THR A 234 -6.49 18.01 -6.16
N SER A 235 -7.80 17.80 -6.37
CA SER A 235 -8.68 18.70 -7.12
C SER A 235 -9.47 19.68 -6.24
N THR A 236 -9.56 19.42 -4.94
CA THR A 236 -10.31 20.19 -3.95
C THR A 236 -9.66 20.12 -2.58
N THR A 237 -9.82 21.17 -1.78
CA THR A 237 -9.30 21.21 -0.40
C THR A 237 -10.31 20.72 0.64
N ILE A 238 -11.50 20.27 0.21
CA ILE A 238 -12.61 19.85 1.07
C ILE A 238 -12.52 18.34 1.32
N MET A 239 -12.12 17.96 2.53
CA MET A 239 -12.01 16.55 2.99
C MET A 239 -12.77 16.30 4.30
N GLU A 240 -13.13 17.37 5.01
CA GLU A 240 -13.68 17.33 6.37
C GLU A 240 -14.89 16.43 6.53
N LYS A 241 -15.84 16.46 5.59
CA LYS A 241 -17.05 15.64 5.66
C LYS A 241 -16.74 14.14 5.73
N GLN A 242 -15.80 13.67 4.90
CA GLN A 242 -15.40 12.26 4.86
C GLN A 242 -14.59 11.89 6.11
N LEU A 243 -13.64 12.73 6.50
CA LEU A 243 -12.85 12.50 7.72
C LEU A 243 -13.74 12.46 8.97
N ASN A 244 -14.69 13.38 9.13
CA ASN A 244 -15.64 13.36 10.24
C ASN A 244 -16.50 12.09 10.24
N LYS A 245 -16.87 11.57 9.07
CA LYS A 245 -17.59 10.30 8.93
C LYS A 245 -16.72 9.13 9.41
N TYR A 246 -15.45 9.09 9.04
CA TYR A 246 -14.54 8.05 9.53
C TYR A 246 -14.29 8.16 11.04
N LEU A 247 -14.08 9.36 11.57
CA LEU A 247 -13.89 9.59 13.00
C LEU A 247 -15.15 9.28 13.83
N ALA A 248 -16.34 9.40 13.26
CA ALA A 248 -17.59 9.00 13.91
C ALA A 248 -17.65 7.48 14.21
N SER A 249 -16.81 6.65 13.57
CA SER A 249 -16.63 5.24 13.93
C SER A 249 -16.02 5.03 15.31
N LYS A 250 -15.38 6.07 15.87
CA LYS A 250 -14.65 6.02 17.15
C LYS A 250 -13.44 5.07 17.16
N LEU A 251 -13.01 4.59 16.00
CA LEU A 251 -11.86 3.70 15.85
C LEU A 251 -10.52 4.45 15.77
N PHE A 252 -10.53 5.68 15.27
CA PHE A 252 -9.30 6.41 14.92
C PHE A 252 -9.05 7.57 15.89
N ASN A 253 -7.78 7.73 16.27
CA ASN A 253 -7.28 8.76 17.17
C ASN A 253 -7.41 10.17 16.55
N TYR A 254 -7.17 10.28 15.24
CA TYR A 254 -7.34 11.53 14.48
C TYR A 254 -7.38 11.27 12.96
N GLY A 255 -7.92 12.26 12.25
CA GLY A 255 -7.99 12.28 10.79
C GLY A 255 -6.79 13.00 10.17
N ILE A 256 -6.48 12.70 8.92
CA ILE A 256 -5.39 13.34 8.18
C ILE A 256 -5.92 13.83 6.84
N GLU A 257 -5.79 15.13 6.61
CA GLU A 257 -5.99 15.71 5.30
C GLU A 257 -4.71 15.54 4.48
N ILE A 258 -4.82 14.94 3.30
CA ILE A 258 -3.67 14.70 2.42
C ILE A 258 -3.92 15.49 1.14
N HIS A 259 -3.18 16.58 0.96
CA HIS A 259 -3.38 17.49 -0.17
C HIS A 259 -2.09 18.21 -0.55
N PRO A 260 -1.71 18.29 -1.84
CA PRO A 260 -0.41 18.79 -2.25
C PRO A 260 -0.12 20.21 -1.79
N SER A 261 -1.14 21.09 -1.78
CA SER A 261 -0.94 22.52 -1.52
C SER A 261 -1.83 23.14 -0.45
N LYS A 262 -2.52 22.34 0.36
CA LYS A 262 -3.36 22.90 1.43
C LYS A 262 -2.42 23.40 2.52
N THR A 263 -2.64 24.58 3.07
CA THR A 263 -1.70 25.23 4.00
C THR A 263 -2.06 25.03 5.48
N ASN A 264 -3.35 24.86 5.78
CA ASN A 264 -3.86 24.65 7.13
C ASN A 264 -4.91 23.55 7.13
N ALA A 265 -4.96 22.75 8.20
CA ALA A 265 -5.99 21.74 8.39
C ALA A 265 -7.39 22.40 8.56
N SER A 266 -8.46 21.72 8.16
CA SER A 266 -9.83 22.26 8.29
C SER A 266 -10.28 22.44 9.75
N ASN A 267 -9.77 21.62 10.67
CA ASN A 267 -10.06 21.74 12.10
C ASN A 267 -8.86 21.27 12.96
N ASP A 268 -8.97 21.46 14.28
CA ASP A 268 -7.88 21.18 15.22
C ASP A 268 -7.65 19.67 15.48
N SER A 269 -8.62 18.81 15.16
CA SER A 269 -8.53 17.35 15.31
C SER A 269 -7.97 16.64 14.06
N PHE A 270 -7.64 17.40 13.01
CA PHE A 270 -7.02 16.88 11.80
C PHE A 270 -5.54 17.23 11.71
N GLY A 271 -4.74 16.23 11.36
CA GLY A 271 -3.41 16.47 10.80
C GLY A 271 -3.50 16.88 9.33
N LEU A 272 -2.42 17.45 8.81
CA LEU A 272 -2.29 17.83 7.40
C LEU A 272 -0.94 17.38 6.85
N LEU A 273 -0.96 16.56 5.80
CA LEU A 273 0.20 16.25 4.98
C LEU A 273 0.12 17.01 3.66
N ASN A 274 1.11 17.85 3.40
CA ASN A 274 1.25 18.62 2.17
C ASN A 274 2.69 18.60 1.64
N ILE A 275 2.93 19.32 0.55
CA ILE A 275 4.25 19.51 -0.06
C ILE A 275 4.59 21.00 0.02
N ASP A 276 5.80 21.31 0.49
CA ASP A 276 6.28 22.69 0.53
C ASP A 276 6.84 23.17 -0.82
N ASP A 277 7.21 24.46 -0.89
CA ASP A 277 7.71 25.09 -2.12
C ASP A 277 9.05 24.48 -2.59
N ASN A 278 9.75 23.75 -1.72
CA ASN A 278 10.99 23.04 -2.03
C ASN A 278 10.75 21.55 -2.34
N SER A 279 9.50 21.15 -2.61
CA SER A 279 9.10 19.77 -2.89
C SER A 279 9.37 18.77 -1.75
N TYR A 280 9.45 19.22 -0.50
CA TYR A 280 9.53 18.34 0.67
C TYR A 280 8.14 18.06 1.25
N LEU A 281 7.95 16.83 1.73
CA LEU A 281 6.78 16.46 2.52
C LEU A 281 6.80 17.18 3.84
N LYS A 282 5.69 17.85 4.16
CA LYS A 282 5.50 18.53 5.43
C LYS A 282 4.24 18.03 6.10
N TYR A 283 4.39 17.62 7.35
CA TYR A 283 3.29 17.17 8.17
C TYR A 283 3.05 18.13 9.34
N THR A 284 1.81 18.59 9.46
CA THR A 284 1.32 19.33 10.61
C THR A 284 0.48 18.39 11.46
N LYS A 285 0.90 18.16 12.71
CA LYS A 285 0.14 17.36 13.67
C LYS A 285 -1.20 18.04 14.02
N PRO A 286 -2.25 17.26 14.34
CA PRO A 286 -3.45 17.83 14.94
C PRO A 286 -3.10 18.56 16.24
N LYS A 287 -3.83 19.65 16.54
CA LYS A 287 -3.65 20.39 17.79
C LYS A 287 -4.32 19.70 18.96
N THR A 288 -5.35 18.91 18.70
CA THR A 288 -6.07 18.13 19.70
C THR A 288 -6.19 16.68 19.23
N THR A 289 -5.96 15.74 20.14
CA THR A 289 -6.38 14.34 19.91
C THR A 289 -7.90 14.29 19.98
N SER A 290 -8.53 13.56 19.06
CA SER A 290 -9.99 13.41 19.11
C SER A 290 -10.39 12.67 20.39
N TYR A 291 -11.13 13.33 21.29
CA TYR A 291 -11.68 12.72 22.52
C TYR A 291 -12.82 11.69 22.24
N ILE A 292 -12.88 11.15 21.02
CA ILE A 292 -14.02 10.38 20.50
C ILE A 292 -13.70 8.89 20.41
N VAL A 293 -12.46 8.46 20.69
CA VAL A 293 -12.07 7.04 20.63
C VAL A 293 -12.83 6.22 21.66
N ASP A 294 -13.49 5.15 21.19
CA ASP A 294 -14.03 4.12 22.07
C ASP A 294 -12.95 3.06 22.28
N VAL A 295 -12.35 3.05 23.48
CA VAL A 295 -11.21 2.19 23.81
C VAL A 295 -11.53 0.70 23.60
N LYS A 296 -12.74 0.27 23.96
CA LYS A 296 -13.13 -1.13 23.81
C LYS A 296 -13.27 -1.47 22.33
N HIS A 297 -13.99 -0.64 21.57
CA HIS A 297 -14.22 -0.87 20.15
C HIS A 297 -12.92 -0.79 19.34
N GLN A 298 -12.03 0.16 19.67
CA GLN A 298 -10.71 0.26 19.05
C GLN A 298 -9.86 -0.98 19.37
N SER A 299 -9.91 -1.49 20.59
CA SER A 299 -9.19 -2.73 20.95
C SER A 299 -9.68 -3.92 20.15
N GLU A 300 -11.00 -4.07 19.97
CA GLU A 300 -11.58 -5.13 19.12
C GLU A 300 -11.11 -5.00 17.66
N TYR A 301 -11.03 -3.77 17.16
CA TYR A 301 -10.52 -3.50 15.81
C TYR A 301 -9.02 -3.77 15.68
N LYS A 302 -8.21 -3.47 16.70
CA LYS A 302 -6.77 -3.83 16.73
C LYS A 302 -6.57 -5.35 16.69
N GLU A 303 -7.38 -6.12 17.43
CA GLU A 303 -7.33 -7.59 17.36
C GLU A 303 -7.75 -8.12 15.99
N TRP A 304 -8.80 -7.54 15.39
CA TRP A 304 -9.17 -7.86 14.01
C TRP A 304 -8.06 -7.53 13.01
N LEU A 305 -7.39 -6.37 13.15
CA LEU A 305 -6.24 -5.98 12.33
C LEU A 305 -5.08 -6.97 12.46
N LYS A 306 -4.84 -7.57 13.63
CA LYS A 306 -3.83 -8.63 13.77
C LYS A 306 -4.17 -9.84 12.91
N THR A 307 -5.43 -10.27 12.88
CA THR A 307 -5.87 -11.35 11.97
C THR A 307 -5.72 -10.95 10.51
N TYR A 308 -6.05 -9.70 10.17
CA TYR A 308 -5.86 -9.16 8.84
C TYR A 308 -4.38 -9.19 8.40
N VAL A 309 -3.46 -8.76 9.26
CA VAL A 309 -2.00 -8.84 9.05
C VAL A 309 -1.54 -10.29 8.85
N LYS A 310 -2.03 -11.24 9.66
CA LYS A 310 -1.69 -12.67 9.52
C LYS A 310 -2.05 -13.23 8.12
N LEU A 311 -3.15 -12.77 7.51
CA LEU A 311 -3.54 -13.20 6.16
C LEU A 311 -2.53 -12.76 5.09
N TYR A 312 -1.95 -11.56 5.21
CA TYR A 312 -0.87 -11.12 4.31
C TYR A 312 0.41 -11.93 4.52
N LEU A 313 0.75 -12.32 5.75
CA LEU A 313 1.89 -13.22 5.99
C LEU A 313 1.69 -14.59 5.32
N ILE A 314 0.49 -15.17 5.45
CA ILE A 314 0.12 -16.44 4.82
C ILE A 314 0.17 -16.35 3.29
N ALA A 315 -0.09 -15.18 2.70
CA ALA A 315 -0.05 -14.99 1.26
C ALA A 315 1.35 -15.19 0.64
N ASN A 316 2.41 -15.37 1.44
CA ASN A 316 3.69 -15.83 0.93
C ASN A 316 3.70 -17.32 0.54
N LEU A 317 2.77 -18.13 1.02
CA LEU A 317 2.70 -19.55 0.68
C LEU A 317 2.23 -19.75 -0.78
N SER A 318 2.68 -20.81 -1.42
CA SER A 318 2.03 -21.38 -2.59
C SER A 318 0.75 -22.12 -2.16
N ASN A 319 -0.14 -22.42 -3.11
CA ASN A 319 -1.35 -23.20 -2.79
C ASN A 319 -1.04 -24.55 -2.14
N ASN A 320 -0.01 -25.25 -2.60
CA ASN A 320 0.38 -26.53 -2.01
C ASN A 320 0.87 -26.35 -0.56
N GLU A 321 1.76 -25.38 -0.32
CA GLU A 321 2.26 -25.08 1.03
C GLU A 321 1.12 -24.63 1.96
N PHE A 322 0.17 -23.83 1.47
CA PHE A 322 -0.99 -23.37 2.24
C PHE A 322 -1.94 -24.51 2.63
N GLN A 323 -2.27 -25.39 1.69
CA GLN A 323 -3.12 -26.56 1.96
C GLN A 323 -2.43 -27.52 2.95
N SER A 324 -1.14 -27.77 2.79
CA SER A 324 -0.36 -28.59 3.73
C SER A 324 -0.32 -27.96 5.13
N PHE A 325 -0.01 -26.67 5.23
CA PHE A 325 0.04 -25.96 6.51
C PHE A 325 -1.33 -25.97 7.22
N TYR A 326 -2.42 -25.77 6.47
CA TYR A 326 -3.76 -25.88 7.02
C TYR A 326 -4.05 -27.29 7.53
N PHE A 327 -3.76 -28.33 6.74
CA PHE A 327 -3.99 -29.72 7.13
C PHE A 327 -3.18 -30.13 8.37
N GLU A 328 -1.91 -29.70 8.46
CA GLU A 328 -1.05 -29.92 9.64
C GLU A 328 -1.65 -29.29 10.91
N THR A 329 -2.32 -28.15 10.76
CA THR A 329 -2.88 -27.39 11.90
C THR A 329 -4.27 -27.91 12.31
N VAL A 330 -5.12 -28.28 11.35
CA VAL A 330 -6.54 -28.59 11.58
C VAL A 330 -6.85 -30.09 11.51
N GLY A 331 -6.02 -30.87 10.81
CA GLY A 331 -6.26 -32.30 10.56
C GLY A 331 -7.28 -32.59 9.46
N SER A 332 -7.71 -31.59 8.69
CA SER A 332 -8.65 -31.73 7.57
C SER A 332 -8.35 -30.71 6.47
N SER A 333 -8.96 -30.89 5.28
CA SER A 333 -8.79 -29.98 4.14
C SER A 333 -9.68 -28.73 4.26
N ILE A 334 -9.25 -27.62 3.67
CA ILE A 334 -10.02 -26.38 3.59
C ILE A 334 -11.28 -26.63 2.76
N SER A 335 -12.45 -26.39 3.34
CA SER A 335 -13.73 -26.58 2.65
C SER A 335 -14.36 -25.25 2.24
N THR A 336 -14.19 -24.21 3.06
CA THR A 336 -14.80 -22.88 2.84
C THR A 336 -13.84 -21.74 3.19
N ASN A 337 -14.12 -20.54 2.68
CA ASN A 337 -13.34 -19.34 3.04
C ASN A 337 -13.46 -19.03 4.55
N SER A 338 -14.58 -19.39 5.17
CA SER A 338 -14.77 -19.18 6.61
C SER A 338 -13.76 -19.97 7.45
N ASP A 339 -13.35 -21.14 6.94
CA ASP A 339 -12.35 -21.99 7.59
C ASP A 339 -11.01 -21.27 7.69
N ILE A 340 -10.63 -20.54 6.63
CA ILE A 340 -9.40 -19.73 6.59
C ILE A 340 -9.45 -18.64 7.66
N SER A 341 -10.52 -17.83 7.70
CA SER A 341 -10.60 -16.75 8.69
C SER A 341 -10.58 -17.26 10.14
N LYS A 342 -11.22 -18.40 10.40
CA LYS A 342 -11.26 -19.01 11.74
C LYS A 342 -9.88 -19.48 12.17
N ILE A 343 -9.22 -20.30 11.34
CA ILE A 343 -7.91 -20.82 11.70
C ILE A 343 -6.88 -19.70 11.84
N VAL A 344 -6.92 -18.70 10.96
CA VAL A 344 -5.96 -17.60 11.00
C VAL A 344 -6.17 -16.72 12.22
N ALA A 345 -7.40 -16.56 12.70
CA ALA A 345 -7.67 -15.88 13.96
C ALA A 345 -7.03 -16.61 15.15
N ASP A 346 -7.08 -17.95 15.17
CA ASP A 346 -6.55 -18.79 16.25
C ASP A 346 -5.03 -18.97 16.22
N LEU A 347 -4.41 -18.86 15.04
CA LEU A 347 -2.95 -18.96 14.88
C LEU A 347 -2.23 -17.79 15.56
N SER A 348 -1.11 -18.08 16.24
CA SER A 348 -0.16 -17.05 16.66
C SER A 348 0.66 -16.56 15.46
N PHE A 349 1.26 -15.38 15.59
CA PHE A 349 2.22 -14.87 14.60
C PHE A 349 3.43 -15.81 14.49
N GLU A 350 3.94 -16.29 15.63
CA GLU A 350 5.07 -17.20 15.73
C GLU A 350 4.84 -18.47 14.91
N THR A 351 3.66 -19.11 15.00
CA THR A 351 3.38 -20.33 14.23
C THR A 351 3.46 -20.08 12.71
N ILE A 352 2.94 -18.95 12.24
CA ILE A 352 3.00 -18.59 10.81
C ILE A 352 4.46 -18.31 10.42
N LEU A 353 5.19 -17.55 11.22
CA LEU A 353 6.58 -17.18 10.93
C LEU A 353 7.52 -18.39 10.99
N ASP A 354 7.32 -19.31 11.92
CA ASP A 354 8.03 -20.59 11.98
C ASP A 354 7.81 -21.39 10.69
N LYS A 355 6.57 -21.43 10.16
CA LYS A 355 6.29 -22.09 8.88
C LYS A 355 6.99 -21.41 7.71
N LEU A 356 6.98 -20.07 7.65
CA LEU A 356 7.70 -19.32 6.61
C LEU A 356 9.21 -19.60 6.66
N LYS A 357 9.78 -19.71 7.87
CA LYS A 357 11.19 -20.05 8.09
C LYS A 357 11.53 -21.49 7.69
N GLU A 358 10.67 -22.45 8.04
CA GLU A 358 10.79 -23.86 7.63
C GLU A 358 10.89 -23.99 6.10
N LEU A 359 10.05 -23.22 5.40
CA LEU A 359 10.00 -23.15 3.94
C LEU A 359 11.10 -22.27 3.31
N LYS A 360 11.99 -21.70 4.13
CA LYS A 360 13.09 -20.80 3.70
C LYS A 360 12.60 -19.58 2.92
N ILE A 361 11.43 -19.07 3.29
CA ILE A 361 10.88 -17.81 2.75
C ILE A 361 11.50 -16.60 3.46
N ILE A 362 11.80 -16.75 4.75
CA ILE A 362 12.42 -15.74 5.63
C ILE A 362 13.66 -16.29 6.32
#